data_AF-A0A8T5US80-F1
#
_entry.id   AF-A0A8T5US80-F1
#
_cell.length_a   1.000
_cell.length_b   1.000
_cell.length_c   1.000
_cell.angle_alpha   90.00
_cell.angle_beta   90.00
_cell.angle_gamma   90.00
#
_symmetry.space_group_name_H-M   'P 1'
#
loop_
_entity.id
_entity.type
_entity.pdbx_description
1 polymer ?
#
loop_
_entity_poly.entity_id
_entity_poly.type
_entity_poly.pdbx_seq_one_letter_code
_entity_poly.pdbx_strand_id
1 'polypeptide(L)'
;SEEMKAPLNDMFDASQTLLDSYKDKLDQNAIKLLEMIKKGGQKSMALVGRIIDISRIETEKLRLKKQTESLIKIISESVDETMIKINKQNFTLNLDLVEDLYSEIDKHRIKQVIKDILLQIINNASKKSEISISLQQNNDFAEIILKNKSVHLNEKEKKILFSPKTKLNPKNSFLGLYFAKEIVDLHGGQISVKSEGRSEGSKFILRLPIINWTDSLLQMYIFCNSGILLYDYSFMETEKKNDSVLISGGLVGMMTILKEVVQGERFIKIIDHGDRKIIFETNTTNQIIFALITTENLTIFHQKLLTLIEEFEKHYQNLIENIGESCSVSENWRNLGLLIEKHFT
;
A
#
# COMPACT_ATOMS: atom_id res chain seq x y z
N SER A 1 19.95 7.93 -21.70
CA SER A 1 18.65 7.70 -21.00
C SER A 1 17.62 8.70 -21.46
N GLU A 2 17.87 10.01 -21.33
CA GLU A 2 16.94 11.05 -21.81
C GLU A 2 16.92 11.19 -23.33
N GLU A 3 18.07 11.04 -24.00
CA GLU A 3 18.16 11.08 -25.48
C GLU A 3 17.30 10.05 -26.20
N MET A 4 17.02 8.89 -25.58
CA MET A 4 16.12 7.88 -26.17
C MET A 4 14.64 8.19 -25.94
N LYS A 5 14.30 9.01 -24.93
CA LYS A 5 12.92 9.39 -24.61
C LYS A 5 12.50 10.66 -25.36
N ALA A 6 13.42 11.60 -25.56
CA ALA A 6 13.19 12.88 -26.23
C ALA A 6 12.43 12.75 -27.58
N PRO A 7 12.88 11.95 -28.57
CA PRO A 7 12.19 11.89 -29.86
C PRO A 7 10.79 11.27 -29.76
N LEU A 8 10.54 10.40 -28.78
CA LEU A 8 9.21 9.81 -28.55
C LEU A 8 8.28 10.80 -27.85
N ASN A 9 8.82 11.60 -26.92
CA ASN A 9 8.08 12.70 -26.29
C ASN A 9 7.68 13.73 -27.35
N ASP A 10 8.62 14.14 -28.22
CA ASP A 10 8.35 15.13 -29.26
C ASP A 10 7.23 14.67 -30.21
N MET A 11 7.25 13.39 -30.63
CA MET A 11 6.18 12.81 -31.45
C MET A 11 4.83 12.74 -30.70
N PHE A 12 4.86 12.39 -29.41
CA PHE A 12 3.66 12.34 -28.57
C PHE A 12 3.07 13.74 -28.38
N ASP A 13 3.90 14.71 -27.99
CA ASP A 13 3.51 16.09 -27.72
C ASP A 13 3.00 16.76 -28.99
N ALA A 14 3.68 16.60 -30.13
CA ALA A 14 3.20 17.11 -31.41
C ALA A 14 1.83 16.51 -31.79
N SER A 15 1.64 15.20 -31.60
CA SER A 15 0.34 14.56 -31.85
C SER A 15 -0.75 15.04 -30.89
N GLN A 16 -0.39 15.30 -29.63
CA GLN A 16 -1.29 15.80 -28.61
C GLN A 16 -1.70 17.26 -28.89
N THR A 17 -0.76 18.13 -29.22
CA THR A 17 -1.02 19.52 -29.59
C THR A 17 -1.94 19.61 -30.81
N LEU A 18 -1.71 18.78 -31.83
CA LEU A 18 -2.58 18.72 -33.01
C LEU A 18 -4.00 18.26 -32.64
N LEU A 19 -4.13 17.26 -31.79
CA LEU A 19 -5.44 16.79 -31.30
C LEU A 19 -6.15 17.81 -30.42
N ASP A 20 -5.44 18.58 -29.61
CA ASP A 20 -6.05 19.54 -28.67
C ASP A 20 -6.39 20.87 -29.34
N SER A 21 -5.53 21.34 -30.26
CA SER A 21 -5.64 22.68 -30.86
C SER A 21 -6.37 22.70 -32.20
N TYR A 22 -6.44 21.56 -32.91
CA TYR A 22 -6.95 21.51 -34.28
C TYR A 22 -8.03 20.44 -34.50
N LYS A 23 -8.54 19.80 -33.43
CA LYS A 23 -9.53 18.71 -33.55
C LYS A 23 -10.70 19.05 -34.47
N ASP A 24 -11.27 20.24 -34.30
CA ASP A 24 -12.47 20.68 -35.02
C ASP A 24 -12.18 21.03 -36.49
N LYS A 25 -10.91 21.12 -36.88
CA LYS A 25 -10.44 21.41 -38.23
C LYS A 25 -9.91 20.17 -38.97
N LEU A 26 -9.86 19.03 -38.28
CA LEU A 26 -9.34 17.77 -38.82
C LEU A 26 -10.51 16.85 -39.20
N ASP A 27 -10.35 16.12 -40.29
CA ASP A 27 -11.30 15.07 -40.62
C ASP A 27 -11.16 13.86 -39.66
N GLN A 28 -12.18 13.00 -39.65
CA GLN A 28 -12.21 11.85 -38.74
C GLN A 28 -11.06 10.85 -38.97
N ASN A 29 -10.56 10.72 -40.21
CA ASN A 29 -9.44 9.83 -40.49
C ASN A 29 -8.14 10.40 -39.93
N ALA A 30 -7.91 11.71 -40.08
CA ALA A 30 -6.77 12.41 -39.51
C ALA A 30 -6.77 12.32 -37.97
N ILE A 31 -7.92 12.53 -37.32
CA ILE A 31 -8.07 12.35 -35.87
C ILE A 31 -7.70 10.91 -35.47
N LYS A 32 -8.23 9.91 -36.17
CA LYS A 32 -7.95 8.50 -35.89
C LYS A 32 -6.46 8.16 -36.06
N LEU A 33 -5.80 8.68 -37.09
CA LEU A 33 -4.37 8.50 -37.31
C LEU A 33 -3.53 9.16 -36.21
N LEU A 34 -3.90 10.38 -35.78
CA LEU A 34 -3.23 11.06 -34.67
C LEU A 34 -3.42 10.31 -33.34
N GLU A 35 -4.61 9.79 -33.06
CA GLU A 35 -4.85 8.93 -31.89
C GLU A 35 -4.00 7.65 -31.95
N MET A 36 -3.80 7.06 -33.13
CA MET A 36 -2.91 5.92 -33.32
C MET A 36 -1.45 6.29 -33.05
N ILE A 37 -0.97 7.44 -33.54
CA ILE A 37 0.39 7.95 -33.29
C ILE A 37 0.58 8.19 -31.80
N LYS A 38 -0.34 8.94 -31.16
CA LYS A 38 -0.34 9.22 -29.73
C LYS A 38 -0.22 7.93 -28.91
N LYS A 39 -1.07 6.94 -29.19
CA LYS A 39 -1.07 5.64 -28.51
C LYS A 39 0.23 4.86 -28.76
N GLY A 40 0.78 4.93 -29.97
CA GLY A 40 2.06 4.32 -30.33
C GLY A 40 3.25 4.96 -29.60
N GLY A 41 3.27 6.28 -29.50
CA GLY A 41 4.26 7.06 -28.75
C GLY A 41 4.25 6.70 -27.27
N GLN A 42 3.08 6.74 -26.62
CA GLN A 42 2.92 6.33 -25.22
C GLN A 42 3.42 4.90 -24.97
N LYS A 43 3.07 3.96 -25.86
CA LYS A 43 3.52 2.56 -25.74
C LYS A 43 5.04 2.47 -25.85
N SER A 44 5.65 3.23 -26.75
CA SER A 44 7.10 3.23 -26.98
C SER A 44 7.85 3.84 -25.81
N MET A 45 7.36 4.96 -25.26
CA MET A 45 7.92 5.57 -24.05
C MET A 45 7.90 4.60 -22.86
N ALA A 46 6.80 3.86 -22.67
CA ALA A 46 6.69 2.86 -21.62
C ALA A 46 7.67 1.68 -21.82
N LEU A 47 7.95 1.28 -23.07
CA LEU A 47 8.93 0.24 -23.38
C LEU A 47 10.36 0.73 -23.13
N VAL A 48 10.71 1.92 -23.61
CA VAL A 48 12.04 2.54 -23.37
C VAL A 48 12.27 2.72 -21.87
N GLY A 49 11.28 3.20 -21.13
CA GLY A 49 11.35 3.32 -19.68
C GLY A 49 11.66 1.98 -19.00
N ARG A 50 10.97 0.90 -19.39
CA ARG A 50 11.23 -0.45 -18.86
C ARG A 50 12.63 -0.97 -19.19
N ILE A 51 13.13 -0.74 -20.40
CA ILE A 51 14.49 -1.14 -20.78
C ILE A 51 15.53 -0.41 -19.93
N ILE A 52 15.33 0.90 -19.70
CA ILE A 52 16.21 1.69 -18.83
C ILE A 52 16.17 1.16 -17.39
N ASP A 53 14.98 0.88 -16.86
CA ASP A 53 14.86 0.35 -15.51
C ASP A 53 15.51 -1.04 -15.39
N ILE A 54 15.33 -1.94 -16.36
CA ILE A 54 16.01 -3.24 -16.41
C ILE A 54 17.53 -3.05 -16.40
N SER A 55 18.06 -2.15 -17.24
CA SER A 55 19.50 -1.86 -17.27
C SER A 55 20.01 -1.33 -15.93
N ARG A 56 19.20 -0.55 -15.20
CA ARG A 56 19.53 -0.08 -13.84
C ARG A 56 19.52 -1.21 -12.82
N ILE A 57 18.60 -2.17 -12.93
CA ILE A 57 18.57 -3.36 -12.06
C ILE A 57 19.82 -4.20 -12.28
N GLU A 58 20.16 -4.51 -13.54
CA GLU A 58 21.35 -5.31 -13.90
C GLU A 58 22.67 -4.66 -13.47
N THR A 59 22.67 -3.34 -13.32
CA THR A 59 23.85 -2.58 -12.86
C THR A 59 23.78 -2.25 -11.36
N GLU A 60 22.83 -2.81 -10.62
CA GLU A 60 22.57 -2.55 -9.18
C GLU A 60 22.36 -1.05 -8.85
N LYS A 61 21.96 -0.26 -9.84
CA LYS A 61 21.74 1.18 -9.74
C LYS A 61 20.29 1.54 -9.44
N LEU A 62 19.36 0.58 -9.47
CA LEU A 62 17.97 0.84 -9.14
C LEU A 62 17.81 0.95 -7.61
N ARG A 63 17.58 2.17 -7.12
CA ARG A 63 17.23 2.41 -5.71
C ARG A 63 15.71 2.40 -5.55
N LEU A 64 15.21 1.46 -4.74
CA LEU A 64 13.81 1.40 -4.35
C LEU A 64 13.53 2.40 -3.23
N LYS A 65 12.36 3.04 -3.26
CA LYS A 65 11.87 3.89 -2.17
C LYS A 65 10.88 3.09 -1.33
N LYS A 66 11.41 2.14 -0.54
CA LYS A 66 10.58 1.26 0.29
C LYS A 66 9.97 2.05 1.46
N GLN A 67 8.69 1.82 1.69
CA GLN A 67 7.91 2.35 2.81
C GLN A 67 6.93 1.28 3.26
N THR A 68 6.50 1.34 4.51
CA THR A 68 5.45 0.45 5.01
C THR A 68 4.11 0.84 4.44
N GLU A 69 3.54 -0.06 3.63
CA GLU A 69 2.34 0.19 2.84
C GLU A 69 1.32 -0.94 3.00
N SER A 70 0.03 -0.58 2.96
CA SER A 70 -1.08 -1.54 2.94
C SER A 70 -1.16 -2.21 1.56
N LEU A 71 -1.12 -3.54 1.56
CA LEU A 71 -1.24 -4.34 0.34
C LEU A 71 -2.65 -4.27 -0.25
N ILE A 72 -3.70 -4.20 0.59
CA ILE A 72 -5.09 -4.00 0.12
C ILE A 72 -5.18 -2.71 -0.69
N LYS A 73 -4.67 -1.59 -0.13
CA LYS A 73 -4.71 -0.29 -0.81
C LYS A 73 -4.01 -0.34 -2.17
N ILE A 74 -2.86 -0.99 -2.22
CA ILE A 74 -2.07 -1.14 -3.45
C ILE A 74 -2.80 -2.00 -4.49
N ILE A 75 -3.44 -3.09 -4.07
CA ILE A 75 -4.24 -3.95 -4.96
C ILE A 75 -5.43 -3.15 -5.51
N SER A 76 -6.19 -2.48 -4.64
CA SER A 76 -7.36 -1.69 -5.03
C SER A 76 -6.99 -0.58 -6.01
N GLU A 77 -5.96 0.23 -5.71
CA GLU A 77 -5.49 1.27 -6.63
C GLU A 77 -5.02 0.69 -7.98
N SER A 78 -4.40 -0.49 -7.97
CA SER A 78 -3.94 -1.15 -9.21
C SER A 78 -5.11 -1.66 -10.05
N VAL A 79 -6.14 -2.19 -9.39
CA VAL A 79 -7.40 -2.62 -10.02
C VAL A 79 -8.09 -1.43 -10.66
N ASP A 80 -8.28 -0.33 -9.94
CA ASP A 80 -8.93 0.89 -10.41
C ASP A 80 -8.29 1.42 -11.70
N GLU A 81 -6.96 1.45 -11.74
CA GLU A 81 -6.20 1.87 -12.93
C GLU A 81 -6.37 0.94 -14.14
N THR A 82 -6.89 -0.27 -13.95
CA THR A 82 -7.15 -1.25 -15.02
C THR A 82 -8.64 -1.41 -15.36
N MET A 83 -9.55 -0.80 -14.59
CA MET A 83 -11.00 -0.99 -14.73
C MET A 83 -11.53 -0.65 -16.12
N ILE A 84 -11.00 0.39 -16.78
CA ILE A 84 -11.41 0.74 -18.15
C ILE A 84 -11.20 -0.43 -19.12
N LYS A 85 -10.11 -1.19 -18.97
CA LYS A 85 -9.82 -2.34 -19.84
C LYS A 85 -10.65 -3.56 -19.46
N ILE A 86 -10.83 -3.81 -18.17
CA ILE A 86 -11.68 -4.88 -17.63
C ILE A 86 -13.11 -4.72 -18.15
N ASN A 87 -13.68 -3.51 -18.01
CA ASN A 87 -15.04 -3.19 -18.47
C ASN A 87 -15.16 -3.29 -20.00
N LYS A 88 -14.17 -2.82 -20.77
CA LYS A 88 -14.17 -2.96 -22.24
C LYS A 88 -14.20 -4.41 -22.72
N GLN A 89 -13.70 -5.36 -21.92
CA GLN A 89 -13.73 -6.79 -22.22
C GLN A 89 -14.91 -7.53 -21.56
N ASN A 90 -15.77 -6.80 -20.83
CA ASN A 90 -16.89 -7.31 -20.05
C ASN A 90 -16.50 -8.38 -19.02
N PHE A 91 -15.31 -8.26 -18.41
CA PHE A 91 -14.89 -9.21 -17.38
C PHE A 91 -15.62 -8.97 -16.05
N THR A 92 -15.86 -10.05 -15.32
CA THR A 92 -16.28 -9.98 -13.91
C THR A 92 -15.04 -9.98 -13.03
N LEU A 93 -15.01 -9.09 -12.04
CA LEU A 93 -13.92 -9.01 -11.07
C LEU A 93 -14.42 -9.42 -9.68
N ASN A 94 -13.72 -10.38 -9.07
CA ASN A 94 -13.98 -10.81 -7.70
C ASN A 94 -12.74 -10.50 -6.84
N LEU A 95 -12.94 -9.72 -5.78
CA LEU A 95 -11.91 -9.34 -4.82
C LEU A 95 -12.17 -10.04 -3.48
N ASP A 96 -11.18 -10.78 -3.00
CA ASP A 96 -11.19 -11.47 -1.72
C ASP A 96 -10.01 -10.96 -0.87
N LEU A 97 -10.22 -9.82 -0.21
CA LEU A 97 -9.20 -9.04 0.49
C LEU A 97 -9.56 -8.95 1.98
N VAL A 98 -9.45 -10.08 2.69
CA VAL A 98 -9.98 -10.23 4.06
C VAL A 98 -9.07 -9.57 5.12
N GLU A 99 -7.75 -9.62 4.93
CA GLU A 99 -6.76 -9.16 5.90
C GLU A 99 -5.93 -8.01 5.35
N ASP A 100 -5.84 -6.92 6.12
CA ASP A 100 -4.99 -5.78 5.75
C ASP A 100 -3.53 -6.06 6.16
N LEU A 101 -2.79 -6.64 5.21
CA LEU A 101 -1.38 -6.97 5.36
C LEU A 101 -0.49 -5.80 4.94
N TYR A 102 0.62 -5.63 5.68
CA TYR A 102 1.57 -4.55 5.47
C TYR A 102 2.94 -5.09 5.09
N SER A 103 3.62 -4.38 4.19
CA SER A 103 4.93 -4.77 3.66
C SER A 103 5.82 -3.55 3.47
N GLU A 104 7.14 -3.71 3.62
CA GLU A 104 8.12 -2.65 3.35
C GLU A 104 8.46 -2.63 1.86
N ILE A 105 7.73 -1.83 1.09
CA ILE A 105 7.76 -1.88 -0.38
C ILE A 105 7.77 -0.51 -1.03
N ASP A 106 8.32 -0.44 -2.24
CA ASP A 106 8.13 0.70 -3.12
C ASP A 106 6.75 0.59 -3.77
N LYS A 107 5.80 1.36 -3.23
CA LYS A 107 4.40 1.39 -3.68
C LYS A 107 4.25 1.50 -5.19
N HIS A 108 4.99 2.42 -5.82
CA HIS A 108 4.85 2.67 -7.26
C HIS A 108 5.32 1.46 -8.08
N ARG A 109 6.40 0.81 -7.64
CA ARG A 109 6.94 -0.37 -8.31
C ARG A 109 6.05 -1.61 -8.13
N ILE A 110 5.50 -1.83 -6.94
CA ILE A 110 4.56 -2.95 -6.72
C ILE A 110 3.23 -2.73 -7.45
N LYS A 111 2.68 -1.51 -7.50
CA LYS A 111 1.53 -1.21 -8.37
C LYS A 111 1.82 -1.56 -9.83
N GLN A 112 3.03 -1.24 -10.30
CA GLN A 112 3.45 -1.59 -11.66
C GLN A 112 3.49 -3.11 -11.88
N VAL A 113 4.03 -3.89 -10.92
CA VAL A 113 4.02 -5.36 -10.93
C VAL A 113 2.60 -5.91 -11.08
N ILE A 114 1.67 -5.49 -10.21
CA ILE A 114 0.29 -5.97 -10.22
C ILE A 114 -0.39 -5.63 -11.54
N LYS A 115 -0.17 -4.41 -12.06
CA LYS A 115 -0.69 -4.00 -13.38
C LYS A 115 -0.12 -4.82 -14.52
N ASP A 116 1.17 -5.13 -14.53
CA ASP A 116 1.79 -5.94 -15.57
C ASP A 116 1.20 -7.38 -15.56
N ILE A 117 0.91 -7.94 -14.37
CA ILE A 117 0.19 -9.22 -14.23
C ILE A 117 -1.25 -9.11 -14.74
N LEU A 118 -2.01 -8.10 -14.30
CA LEU A 118 -3.40 -7.89 -14.72
C LEU A 118 -3.50 -7.71 -16.23
N LEU A 119 -2.61 -6.92 -16.83
CA LEU A 119 -2.58 -6.71 -18.28
C LEU A 119 -2.22 -8.00 -19.01
N GLN A 120 -1.33 -8.84 -18.47
CA GLN A 120 -1.08 -10.16 -19.04
C GLN A 120 -2.36 -11.00 -19.03
N ILE A 121 -3.09 -11.03 -17.91
CA ILE A 121 -4.36 -11.77 -17.81
C ILE A 121 -5.36 -11.21 -18.83
N ILE A 122 -5.59 -9.90 -18.83
CA ILE A 122 -6.59 -9.23 -19.68
C ILE A 122 -6.32 -9.46 -21.16
N ASN A 123 -5.06 -9.46 -21.58
CA ASN A 123 -4.69 -9.61 -22.99
C ASN A 123 -4.86 -11.05 -23.51
N ASN A 124 -4.82 -12.06 -22.63
CA ASN A 124 -4.87 -13.47 -23.01
C ASN A 124 -6.16 -14.19 -22.60
N ALA A 125 -6.99 -13.55 -21.78
CA ALA A 125 -8.25 -14.11 -21.33
C ALA A 125 -9.33 -14.02 -22.42
N SER A 126 -10.23 -15.00 -22.44
CA SER A 126 -11.45 -14.95 -23.26
C SER A 126 -12.37 -13.84 -22.76
N LYS A 127 -13.01 -13.09 -23.68
CA LYS A 127 -14.03 -12.07 -23.36
C LYS A 127 -15.08 -12.63 -22.38
N LYS A 128 -15.59 -11.77 -21.49
CA LYS A 128 -16.56 -12.15 -20.44
C LYS A 128 -16.09 -13.19 -19.42
N SER A 129 -14.78 -13.44 -19.33
CA SER A 129 -14.22 -14.29 -18.27
C SER A 129 -14.19 -13.58 -16.91
N GLU A 130 -13.93 -14.38 -15.88
CA GLU A 130 -13.79 -13.93 -14.50
C GLU A 130 -12.31 -13.77 -14.12
N ILE A 131 -11.98 -12.63 -13.51
CA ILE A 131 -10.70 -12.41 -12.85
C ILE A 131 -10.96 -12.42 -11.33
N SER A 132 -10.27 -13.29 -10.61
CA SER A 132 -10.33 -13.34 -9.14
C SER A 132 -8.99 -12.86 -8.59
N ILE A 133 -9.02 -11.95 -7.61
CA ILE A 133 -7.84 -11.47 -6.89
C ILE A 133 -8.06 -11.74 -5.41
N SER A 134 -7.15 -12.47 -4.78
CA SER A 134 -7.18 -12.71 -3.34
C SER A 134 -5.88 -12.27 -2.67
N LEU A 135 -5.98 -11.86 -1.40
CA LEU A 135 -4.86 -11.57 -0.52
C LEU A 135 -4.99 -12.46 0.72
N GLN A 136 -3.94 -13.21 1.01
CA GLN A 136 -3.88 -14.09 2.18
C GLN A 136 -2.50 -14.03 2.83
N GLN A 137 -2.45 -14.18 4.15
CA GLN A 137 -1.20 -14.39 4.87
C GLN A 137 -0.78 -15.87 4.76
N ASN A 138 0.50 -16.10 4.50
CA ASN A 138 1.13 -17.42 4.54
C ASN A 138 2.50 -17.31 5.23
N ASN A 139 2.53 -17.58 6.53
CA ASN A 139 3.66 -17.32 7.43
C ASN A 139 4.08 -15.84 7.37
N ASP A 140 5.36 -15.58 7.12
CA ASP A 140 5.95 -14.22 7.02
C ASP A 140 5.78 -13.57 5.65
N PHE A 141 4.86 -14.09 4.82
CA PHE A 141 4.61 -13.57 3.48
C PHE A 141 3.12 -13.32 3.25
N ALA A 142 2.82 -12.24 2.54
CA ALA A 142 1.54 -12.02 1.90
C ALA A 142 1.56 -12.67 0.52
N GLU A 143 0.52 -13.44 0.19
CA GLU A 143 0.30 -13.98 -1.13
C GLU A 143 -0.84 -13.24 -1.82
N ILE A 144 -0.50 -12.49 -2.87
CA ILE A 144 -1.44 -11.86 -3.79
C ILE A 144 -1.64 -12.82 -4.96
N ILE A 145 -2.83 -13.41 -5.07
CA ILE A 145 -3.15 -14.42 -6.07
C ILE A 145 -4.10 -13.83 -7.10
N LEU A 146 -3.65 -13.75 -8.36
CA LEU A 146 -4.46 -13.30 -9.48
C LEU A 146 -4.78 -14.48 -10.39
N LYS A 147 -6.06 -14.83 -10.52
CA LYS A 147 -6.53 -16.02 -11.23
C LYS A 147 -7.48 -15.65 -12.37
N ASN A 148 -7.36 -16.36 -13.49
CA ASN A 148 -8.36 -16.40 -14.54
C ASN A 148 -8.44 -17.80 -15.17
N LYS A 149 -9.65 -18.36 -15.26
CA LYS A 149 -9.90 -19.74 -15.75
C LYS A 149 -9.68 -19.91 -17.26
N SER A 150 -9.76 -18.81 -18.02
CA SER A 150 -9.65 -18.83 -19.48
C SER A 150 -8.23 -18.61 -20.01
N VAL A 151 -7.29 -18.22 -19.13
CA VAL A 151 -5.88 -18.06 -19.49
C VAL A 151 -5.16 -19.39 -19.34
N HIS A 152 -4.57 -19.91 -20.42
CA HIS A 152 -3.79 -21.14 -20.39
C HIS A 152 -2.36 -20.87 -20.80
N LEU A 153 -1.41 -21.39 -20.01
CA LEU A 153 0.02 -21.28 -20.29
C LEU A 153 0.62 -22.67 -20.41
N ASN A 154 1.24 -22.97 -21.55
CA ASN A 154 1.98 -24.22 -21.74
C ASN A 154 3.33 -24.20 -20.97
N GLU A 155 3.97 -25.37 -20.83
CA GLU A 155 5.24 -25.48 -20.10
C GLU A 155 6.37 -24.59 -20.65
N LYS A 156 6.42 -24.39 -21.98
CA LYS A 156 7.42 -23.52 -22.58
C LYS A 156 7.15 -22.07 -22.22
N GLU A 157 5.89 -21.64 -22.29
CA GLU A 157 5.45 -20.29 -21.90
C GLU A 157 5.74 -20.01 -20.43
N LYS A 158 5.43 -20.94 -19.53
CA LYS A 158 5.73 -20.81 -18.09
C LYS A 158 7.22 -20.62 -17.83
N LYS A 159 8.10 -21.35 -18.53
CA LYS A 159 9.56 -21.25 -18.38
C LYS A 159 10.12 -19.92 -18.91
N ILE A 160 9.54 -19.37 -19.98
CA ILE A 160 10.04 -18.13 -20.58
C ILE A 160 9.43 -16.87 -19.95
N LEU A 161 8.26 -16.96 -19.33
CA LEU A 161 7.44 -15.85 -18.86
C LEU A 161 8.21 -14.80 -18.05
N PHE A 162 9.09 -15.30 -17.18
CA PHE A 162 9.92 -14.49 -16.27
C PHE A 162 11.41 -14.56 -16.63
N SER A 163 11.75 -14.93 -17.86
CA SER A 163 13.14 -15.11 -18.29
C SER A 163 13.68 -13.87 -19.02
N PRO A 164 15.01 -13.62 -18.96
CA PRO A 164 15.64 -12.55 -19.73
C PRO A 164 15.46 -12.68 -21.25
N LYS A 165 15.18 -13.89 -21.76
CA LYS A 165 14.94 -14.14 -23.20
C LYS A 165 13.74 -13.37 -23.74
N THR A 166 12.81 -12.94 -22.87
CA THR A 166 11.69 -12.06 -23.22
C THR A 166 12.14 -10.67 -23.72
N LYS A 167 13.34 -10.21 -23.34
CA LYS A 167 13.93 -8.94 -23.77
C LYS A 167 14.15 -8.87 -25.29
N LEU A 168 14.41 -10.03 -25.92
CA LEU A 168 14.79 -10.13 -27.33
C LEU A 168 13.62 -9.98 -28.30
N ASN A 169 12.39 -9.93 -27.81
CA ASN A 169 11.22 -9.77 -28.66
C ASN A 169 10.21 -8.77 -28.05
N PRO A 170 10.39 -7.45 -28.24
CA PRO A 170 9.53 -6.42 -27.65
C PRO A 170 8.08 -6.44 -28.15
N LYS A 171 7.78 -7.25 -29.18
CA LYS A 171 6.40 -7.54 -29.60
C LYS A 171 5.66 -8.42 -28.58
N ASN A 172 6.38 -9.15 -27.73
CA ASN A 172 5.79 -10.04 -26.73
C ASN A 172 5.46 -9.27 -25.45
N SER A 173 4.26 -9.48 -24.92
CA SER A 173 3.75 -8.89 -23.66
C SER A 173 4.59 -9.25 -22.42
N PHE A 174 5.54 -10.18 -22.54
CA PHE A 174 6.29 -10.78 -21.44
C PHE A 174 7.43 -9.91 -20.87
N LEU A 175 7.84 -8.83 -21.55
CA LEU A 175 8.84 -7.90 -21.00
C LEU A 175 8.38 -7.30 -19.66
N GLY A 176 7.07 -7.03 -19.53
CA GLY A 176 6.49 -6.53 -18.28
C GLY A 176 6.60 -7.55 -17.14
N LEU A 177 6.45 -8.84 -17.42
CA LEU A 177 6.53 -9.88 -16.40
C LEU A 177 7.97 -10.20 -15.98
N TYR A 178 8.92 -10.12 -16.91
CA TYR A 178 10.33 -10.17 -16.53
C TYR A 178 10.69 -9.00 -15.60
N PHE A 179 10.30 -7.78 -15.97
CA PHE A 179 10.50 -6.61 -15.10
C PHE A 179 9.80 -6.77 -13.74
N ALA A 180 8.58 -7.29 -13.75
CA ALA A 180 7.83 -7.56 -12.53
C ALA A 180 8.57 -8.52 -11.60
N LYS A 181 9.16 -9.59 -12.14
CA LYS A 181 10.00 -10.51 -11.36
C LYS A 181 11.18 -9.79 -10.71
N GLU A 182 11.96 -9.04 -11.48
CA GLU A 182 13.13 -8.34 -10.95
C GLU A 182 12.77 -7.35 -9.84
N ILE A 183 11.65 -6.63 -9.98
CA ILE A 183 11.14 -5.74 -8.93
C ILE A 183 10.78 -6.53 -7.68
N VAL A 184 10.09 -7.66 -7.82
CA VAL A 184 9.67 -8.49 -6.69
C VAL A 184 10.88 -9.09 -5.97
N ASP A 185 11.88 -9.54 -6.71
CA ASP A 185 13.12 -10.08 -6.17
C ASP A 185 13.88 -9.00 -5.36
N LEU A 186 13.93 -7.74 -5.83
CA LEU A 186 14.49 -6.61 -5.07
C LEU A 186 13.71 -6.24 -3.79
N HIS A 187 12.45 -6.68 -3.69
CA HIS A 187 11.66 -6.58 -2.47
C HIS A 187 11.81 -7.79 -1.54
N GLY A 188 12.66 -8.76 -1.88
CA GLY A 188 12.80 -10.01 -1.11
C GLY A 188 11.59 -10.95 -1.27
N GLY A 189 10.75 -10.70 -2.27
CA GLY A 189 9.57 -11.48 -2.57
C GLY A 189 9.81 -12.58 -3.58
N GLN A 190 8.71 -13.15 -4.09
CA GLN A 190 8.75 -14.12 -5.18
C GLN A 190 7.52 -13.98 -6.08
N ILE A 191 7.72 -14.07 -7.40
CA ILE A 191 6.61 -14.22 -8.36
C ILE A 191 6.63 -15.60 -9.02
N SER A 192 5.47 -16.24 -9.12
CA SER A 192 5.32 -17.54 -9.78
C SER A 192 4.01 -17.62 -10.55
N VAL A 193 3.92 -18.63 -11.43
CA VAL A 193 2.69 -18.93 -12.17
C VAL A 193 2.39 -20.42 -12.11
N LYS A 194 1.15 -20.76 -11.78
CA LYS A 194 0.63 -22.13 -11.85
C LYS A 194 -0.45 -22.19 -12.93
N SER A 195 -0.39 -23.21 -13.78
CA SER A 195 -1.44 -23.51 -14.76
C SER A 195 -1.52 -25.03 -14.87
N GLU A 196 -2.55 -25.61 -14.26
CA GLU A 196 -2.76 -27.05 -14.09
C GLU A 196 -3.75 -27.58 -15.15
N GLY A 197 -3.51 -27.27 -16.42
CA GLY A 197 -4.31 -27.77 -17.56
C GLY A 197 -5.48 -26.87 -17.98
N ARG A 198 -6.18 -27.28 -19.05
CA ARG A 198 -7.23 -26.46 -19.72
C ARG A 198 -8.44 -26.10 -18.84
N SER A 199 -8.71 -26.85 -17.77
CA SER A 199 -9.87 -26.61 -16.89
C SER A 199 -9.60 -25.67 -15.72
N GLU A 200 -8.33 -25.47 -15.35
CA GLU A 200 -7.96 -24.73 -14.13
C GLU A 200 -7.54 -23.27 -14.39
N GLY A 201 -7.18 -22.97 -15.65
CA GLY A 201 -6.67 -21.67 -16.07
C GLY A 201 -5.27 -21.37 -15.57
N SER A 202 -5.00 -20.10 -15.28
CA SER A 202 -3.71 -19.64 -14.77
C SER A 202 -3.89 -18.85 -13.47
N LYS A 203 -2.98 -19.10 -12.52
CA LYS A 203 -2.85 -18.42 -11.23
C LYS A 203 -1.47 -17.78 -11.17
N PHE A 204 -1.42 -16.47 -11.12
CA PHE A 204 -0.20 -15.71 -10.85
C PHE A 204 -0.15 -15.46 -9.35
N ILE A 205 0.97 -15.81 -8.73
CA ILE A 205 1.15 -15.73 -7.28
C ILE A 205 2.32 -14.79 -7.03
N LEU A 206 2.04 -13.66 -6.41
CA LEU A 206 3.01 -12.68 -5.96
C LEU A 206 3.13 -12.80 -4.44
N ARG A 207 4.34 -13.12 -3.96
CA ARG A 207 4.69 -13.21 -2.55
C ARG A 207 5.52 -12.01 -2.16
N LEU A 208 5.14 -11.32 -1.09
CA LEU A 208 5.89 -10.20 -0.51
C LEU A 208 6.10 -10.44 0.98
N PRO A 209 7.29 -10.17 1.55
CA PRO A 209 7.50 -10.24 2.99
C PRO A 209 6.52 -9.30 3.71
N ILE A 210 5.88 -9.75 4.78
CA ILE A 210 5.04 -8.89 5.61
C ILE A 210 5.80 -8.43 6.86
N ILE A 211 5.38 -7.30 7.39
CA ILE A 211 5.87 -6.80 8.67
C ILE A 211 4.85 -7.21 9.74
N ASN A 212 5.33 -7.87 10.80
CA ASN A 212 4.53 -8.04 12.00
C ASN A 212 4.58 -6.75 12.84
N TRP A 213 3.72 -5.80 12.50
CA TRP A 213 3.72 -4.47 13.13
C TRP A 213 3.28 -4.49 14.60
N THR A 214 2.61 -5.55 15.06
CA THR A 214 2.18 -5.69 16.46
C THR A 214 3.36 -5.80 17.42
N ASP A 215 4.46 -6.44 17.00
CA ASP A 215 5.69 -6.55 17.79
C ASP A 215 6.36 -5.19 18.07
N SER A 216 6.02 -4.18 17.26
CA SER A 216 6.52 -2.83 17.42
C SER A 216 5.67 -1.96 18.35
N LEU A 217 4.52 -2.46 18.83
CA LEU A 217 3.68 -1.76 19.80
C LEU A 217 4.21 -2.00 21.21
N LEU A 218 4.39 -0.92 21.98
CA LEU A 218 4.86 -1.01 23.35
C LEU A 218 3.75 -0.67 24.34
N GLN A 219 3.18 0.53 24.22
CA GLN A 219 2.30 1.09 25.23
C GLN A 219 1.37 2.15 24.62
N MET A 220 0.15 2.27 25.13
CA MET A 220 -0.75 3.39 24.85
C MET A 220 -1.15 4.09 26.14
N TYR A 221 -1.13 5.42 26.11
CA TYR A 221 -1.66 6.28 27.17
C TYR A 221 -2.77 7.16 26.61
N ILE A 222 -3.86 7.28 27.37
CA ILE A 222 -4.98 8.16 27.06
C ILE A 222 -5.15 9.11 28.23
N PHE A 223 -5.12 10.41 27.98
CA PHE A 223 -5.18 11.43 29.02
C PHE A 223 -6.04 12.62 28.61
N CYS A 224 -6.57 13.31 29.62
CA CYS A 224 -7.20 14.60 29.42
C CYS A 224 -6.16 15.67 29.08
N ASN A 225 -6.57 16.73 28.38
CA ASN A 225 -5.75 17.91 28.11
C ASN A 225 -5.29 18.64 29.39
N SER A 226 -5.96 18.41 30.53
CA SER A 226 -5.54 18.84 31.86
C SER A 226 -4.31 18.10 32.40
N GLY A 227 -3.92 16.99 31.75
CA GLY A 227 -2.82 16.12 32.14
C GLY A 227 -3.22 14.92 33.00
N ILE A 228 -4.52 14.70 33.24
CA ILE A 228 -5.01 13.55 34.01
C ILE A 228 -4.96 12.29 33.13
N LEU A 229 -4.25 11.25 33.60
CA LEU A 229 -4.24 9.94 32.94
C LEU A 229 -5.60 9.25 33.10
N LEU A 230 -6.24 8.94 31.98
CA LEU A 230 -7.50 8.21 31.93
C LEU A 230 -7.27 6.71 31.80
N TYR A 231 -6.28 6.31 31.00
CA TYR A 231 -6.03 4.91 30.72
C TYR A 231 -4.57 4.62 30.34
N ASP A 232 -4.10 3.47 30.79
CA ASP A 232 -2.79 2.86 30.51
C ASP A 232 -3.07 1.48 29.90
N TYR A 233 -2.59 1.24 28.68
CA TYR A 233 -2.67 -0.05 28.03
C TYR A 233 -1.29 -0.52 27.57
N SER A 234 -0.86 -1.69 28.06
CA SER A 234 0.40 -2.34 27.67
C SER A 234 0.12 -3.38 26.60
N PHE A 235 0.76 -3.25 25.43
CA PHE A 235 0.71 -4.27 24.37
C PHE A 235 1.66 -5.44 24.64
N MET A 236 2.56 -5.28 25.62
CA MET A 236 3.57 -6.28 25.98
C MET A 236 3.04 -7.27 27.02
N GLU A 237 3.32 -8.56 26.81
CA GLU A 237 3.06 -9.60 27.82
C GLU A 237 3.87 -9.38 29.10
N THR A 238 3.31 -9.84 30.23
CA THR A 238 3.77 -9.55 31.60
C THR A 238 5.25 -9.84 31.91
N GLU A 239 5.95 -10.69 31.15
CA GLU A 239 7.39 -10.94 31.34
C GLU A 239 8.29 -9.80 30.84
N LYS A 240 7.86 -9.02 29.83
CA LYS A 240 8.59 -7.84 29.31
C LYS A 240 8.27 -6.55 30.08
N LYS A 241 7.43 -6.63 31.12
CA LYS A 241 6.94 -5.48 31.91
C LYS A 241 8.04 -4.83 32.76
N ASN A 242 9.07 -5.58 33.18
CA ASN A 242 10.12 -5.04 34.05
C ASN A 242 11.00 -3.98 33.39
N ASP A 243 11.17 -4.00 32.06
CA ASP A 243 11.96 -3.00 31.33
C ASP A 243 11.15 -1.74 30.97
N SER A 244 9.80 -1.78 31.07
CA SER A 244 8.93 -0.62 30.77
C SER A 244 8.61 0.23 32.00
N VAL A 245 8.74 -0.31 33.22
CA VAL A 245 8.48 0.40 34.49
C VAL A 245 9.45 1.56 34.73
N LEU A 246 10.61 1.59 34.07
CA LEU A 246 11.58 2.70 34.13
C LEU A 246 11.06 4.04 33.55
N ILE A 247 9.88 4.08 32.94
CA ILE A 247 9.37 5.26 32.21
C ILE A 247 8.45 6.15 33.06
N SER A 248 8.00 5.68 34.23
CA SER A 248 7.12 6.48 35.10
C SER A 248 7.75 7.81 35.56
N GLY A 249 9.08 7.85 35.78
CA GLY A 249 9.81 9.08 36.12
C GLY A 249 10.06 10.03 34.94
N GLY A 250 10.19 9.50 33.72
CA GLY A 250 10.39 10.27 32.49
C GLY A 250 9.08 10.87 31.93
N LEU A 251 7.95 10.18 32.15
CA LEU A 251 6.61 10.63 31.76
C LEU A 251 6.22 11.96 32.43
N VAL A 252 6.61 12.20 33.68
CA VAL A 252 6.35 13.49 34.37
C VAL A 252 7.12 14.65 33.71
N GLY A 253 8.37 14.39 33.28
CA GLY A 253 9.17 15.34 32.49
C GLY A 253 8.56 15.60 31.11
N MET A 254 8.14 14.55 30.41
CA MET A 254 7.45 14.66 29.12
C MET A 254 6.08 15.34 29.24
N MET A 255 5.34 15.15 30.33
CA MET A 255 4.07 15.84 30.59
C MET A 255 4.24 17.36 30.69
N THR A 256 5.39 17.82 31.18
CA THR A 256 5.71 19.25 31.26
C THR A 256 5.94 19.82 29.86
N ILE A 257 6.64 19.08 28.99
CA ILE A 257 6.80 19.41 27.57
C ILE A 257 5.45 19.36 26.85
N LEU A 258 4.60 18.37 27.14
CA LEU A 258 3.27 18.21 26.54
C LEU A 258 2.34 19.39 26.87
N LYS A 259 2.42 19.96 28.09
CA LYS A 259 1.70 21.19 28.44
C LYS A 259 2.09 22.39 27.58
N GLU A 260 3.36 22.50 27.19
CA GLU A 260 3.84 23.56 26.29
C GLU A 260 3.45 23.30 24.82
N VAL A 261 3.45 22.04 24.40
CA VAL A 261 3.23 21.62 23.00
C VAL A 261 1.75 21.63 22.58
N VAL A 262 0.81 21.43 23.52
CA VAL A 262 -0.65 21.48 23.29
C VAL A 262 -1.15 22.93 23.04
N GLN A 263 -0.33 23.95 23.29
CA GLN A 263 -0.63 25.33 22.90
C GLN A 263 -0.42 25.61 21.40
N GLY A 264 0.08 24.65 20.62
CA GLY A 264 0.32 24.77 19.17
C GLY A 264 -0.65 23.97 18.31
N GLU A 265 -0.86 24.42 17.07
CA GLU A 265 -1.78 23.87 16.06
C GLU A 265 -1.71 22.34 15.87
N ARG A 266 -2.86 21.75 15.48
CA ARG A 266 -3.09 20.32 15.25
C ARG A 266 -2.09 19.73 14.25
N PHE A 267 -1.17 18.92 14.75
CA PHE A 267 -0.38 18.00 13.95
C PHE A 267 -0.05 16.76 14.79
N ILE A 268 -0.05 15.59 14.15
CA ILE A 268 0.57 14.39 14.70
C ILE A 268 2.04 14.73 14.98
N LYS A 269 2.45 14.64 16.24
CA LYS A 269 3.84 14.90 16.65
C LYS A 269 4.51 13.57 16.96
N ILE A 270 5.67 13.34 16.36
CA ILE A 270 6.52 12.18 16.63
C ILE A 270 7.68 12.67 17.49
N ILE A 271 7.80 12.13 18.70
CA ILE A 271 8.97 12.39 19.55
C ILE A 271 9.89 11.17 19.49
N ASP A 272 11.12 11.39 19.06
CA ASP A 272 12.20 10.40 19.10
C ASP A 272 12.84 10.40 20.47
N HIS A 273 12.74 9.28 21.20
CA HIS A 273 13.36 9.11 22.51
C HIS A 273 14.14 7.79 22.58
N GLY A 274 15.40 7.83 22.13
CA GLY A 274 16.22 6.63 21.97
C GLY A 274 15.64 5.72 20.89
N ASP A 275 15.41 4.45 21.22
CA ASP A 275 14.86 3.43 20.30
C ASP A 275 13.32 3.41 20.24
N ARG A 276 12.68 4.44 20.78
CA ARG A 276 11.21 4.54 20.85
C ARG A 276 10.71 5.76 20.09
N LYS A 277 9.55 5.58 19.46
CA LYS A 277 8.76 6.60 18.78
C LYS A 277 7.49 6.81 19.57
N ILE A 278 7.12 8.06 19.81
CA ILE A 278 5.85 8.40 20.47
C ILE A 278 4.99 9.15 19.46
N ILE A 279 3.86 8.56 19.10
CA ILE A 279 2.88 9.12 18.18
C ILE A 279 1.76 9.74 19.02
N PHE A 280 1.58 11.06 18.89
CA PHE A 280 0.50 11.78 19.54
C PHE A 280 -0.63 12.08 18.56
N GLU A 281 -1.86 11.90 19.01
CA GLU A 281 -3.02 12.47 18.34
C GLU A 281 -4.11 12.88 19.34
N THR A 282 -4.92 13.87 18.97
CA THR A 282 -6.00 14.38 19.81
C THR A 282 -7.35 14.07 19.20
N ASN A 283 -8.35 13.94 20.07
CA ASN A 283 -9.73 13.86 19.61
C ASN A 283 -10.22 15.19 19.00
N THR A 284 -11.41 15.20 18.41
CA THR A 284 -12.00 16.33 17.69
C THR A 284 -12.24 17.56 18.58
N THR A 285 -12.38 17.39 19.90
CA THR A 285 -12.52 18.49 20.86
C THR A 285 -11.19 18.95 21.47
N ASN A 286 -10.07 18.31 21.14
CA ASN A 286 -8.75 18.50 21.78
C ASN A 286 -8.79 18.36 23.32
N GLN A 287 -9.77 17.63 23.86
CA GLN A 287 -9.91 17.37 25.29
C GLN A 287 -9.20 16.10 25.72
N ILE A 288 -9.09 15.13 24.80
CA ILE A 288 -8.43 13.85 25.01
C ILE A 288 -7.24 13.72 24.08
N ILE A 289 -6.13 13.26 24.64
CA ILE A 289 -4.88 13.04 23.95
C ILE A 289 -4.54 11.56 24.04
N PHE A 290 -4.20 10.98 22.90
CA PHE A 290 -3.72 9.62 22.76
C PHE A 290 -2.23 9.66 22.47
N ALA A 291 -1.46 8.91 23.25
CA ALA A 291 -0.04 8.72 23.03
C ALA A 291 0.24 7.24 22.82
N LEU A 292 0.64 6.88 21.60
CA LEU A 292 1.05 5.53 21.26
C LEU A 292 2.59 5.46 21.22
N ILE A 293 3.16 4.56 22.01
CA ILE A 293 4.60 4.31 22.08
C ILE A 293 4.91 3.05 21.27
N THR A 294 5.82 3.20 20.32
CA THR A 294 6.25 2.14 19.41
C THR A 294 7.77 2.10 19.27
N THR A 295 8.33 1.03 18.71
CA THR A 295 9.75 0.97 18.31
C THR A 295 9.97 1.58 16.91
N GLU A 296 8.95 1.53 16.06
CA GLU A 296 8.98 2.00 14.68
C GLU A 296 7.91 3.06 14.42
N ASN A 297 8.13 3.95 13.46
CA ASN A 297 7.10 4.89 13.00
C ASN A 297 6.45 4.33 11.72
N LEU A 298 5.42 3.51 11.88
CA LEU A 298 4.70 2.88 10.78
C LEU A 298 3.41 3.64 10.45
N THR A 299 3.12 3.81 9.15
CA THR A 299 1.90 4.46 8.65
C THR A 299 0.62 3.82 9.20
N ILE A 300 0.64 2.50 9.44
CA ILE A 300 -0.50 1.76 10.02
C ILE A 300 -0.88 2.28 11.41
N PHE A 301 0.08 2.70 12.22
CA PHE A 301 -0.18 3.19 13.57
C PHE A 301 -1.03 4.45 13.54
N HIS A 302 -0.75 5.35 12.59
CA HIS A 302 -1.54 6.57 12.39
C HIS A 302 -2.97 6.24 11.98
N GLN A 303 -3.16 5.30 11.06
CA GLN A 303 -4.51 4.91 10.61
C GLN A 303 -5.32 4.26 11.73
N LYS A 304 -4.72 3.29 12.44
CA LYS A 304 -5.37 2.61 13.58
C LYS A 304 -5.68 3.58 14.71
N LEU A 305 -4.78 4.53 14.99
CA LEU A 305 -5.00 5.55 16.00
C LEU A 305 -6.18 6.44 15.63
N LEU A 306 -6.29 6.89 14.38
CA LEU A 306 -7.43 7.68 13.92
C LEU A 306 -8.76 6.90 14.01
N THR A 307 -8.77 5.63 13.58
CA THR A 307 -9.99 4.79 13.69
C THR A 307 -10.38 4.54 15.15
N LEU A 308 -9.40 4.32 16.03
CA LEU A 308 -9.62 4.20 17.47
C LEU A 308 -10.22 5.49 18.04
N ILE A 309 -9.69 6.66 17.67
CA ILE A 309 -10.19 7.96 18.14
C ILE A 309 -11.64 8.17 17.70
N GLU A 310 -11.96 7.90 16.43
CA GLU A 310 -13.33 8.03 15.93
C GLU A 310 -14.31 7.10 16.66
N GLU A 311 -13.94 5.84 16.92
CA GLU A 311 -14.79 4.93 17.70
C GLU A 311 -14.86 5.33 19.17
N PHE A 312 -13.76 5.80 19.75
CA PHE A 312 -13.71 6.29 21.12
C PHE A 312 -14.68 7.44 21.33
N GLU A 313 -14.66 8.44 20.44
CA GLU A 313 -15.57 9.58 20.53
C GLU A 313 -17.03 9.14 20.47
N LYS A 314 -17.37 8.20 19.59
CA LYS A 314 -18.74 7.66 19.50
C LYS A 314 -19.19 6.94 20.77
N HIS A 315 -18.30 6.19 21.40
CA HIS A 315 -18.65 5.39 22.60
C HIS A 315 -18.62 6.20 23.89
N TYR A 316 -17.80 7.25 23.97
CA TYR A 316 -17.51 7.96 25.22
C TYR A 316 -17.90 9.44 25.21
N GLN A 317 -18.65 9.91 24.20
CA GLN A 317 -19.07 11.31 24.08
C GLN A 317 -19.64 11.91 25.37
N ASN A 318 -20.57 11.19 26.02
CA ASN A 318 -21.19 11.65 27.28
C ASN A 318 -20.20 11.80 28.44
N LEU A 319 -19.15 10.97 28.48
CA LEU A 319 -18.11 11.12 29.50
C LEU A 319 -17.22 12.32 29.18
N ILE A 320 -16.87 12.51 27.90
CA ILE A 320 -16.02 13.61 27.42
C ILE A 320 -16.63 14.97 27.79
N GLU A 321 -17.95 15.13 27.61
CA GLU A 321 -18.68 16.36 27.94
C GLU A 321 -18.67 16.68 29.45
N ASN A 322 -18.50 15.68 30.32
CA ASN A 322 -18.57 15.80 31.79
C ASN A 322 -17.19 15.74 32.50
N ILE A 323 -16.08 15.80 31.74
CA ILE A 323 -14.70 15.66 32.26
C ILE A 323 -14.34 16.67 33.37
N GLY A 324 -15.08 17.78 33.50
CA GLY A 324 -14.82 18.84 34.48
C GLY A 324 -15.15 18.54 35.95
N GLU A 325 -16.01 17.55 36.26
CA GLU A 325 -16.56 17.41 37.64
C GLU A 325 -16.06 16.20 38.45
N SER A 326 -15.53 15.13 37.85
CA SER A 326 -15.00 13.97 38.60
C SER A 326 -14.15 13.01 37.76
N CYS A 327 -12.99 13.46 37.28
CA CYS A 327 -12.22 12.71 36.27
C CYS A 327 -11.28 11.59 36.81
N SER A 328 -11.65 10.85 37.87
CA SER A 328 -10.74 9.82 38.45
C SER A 328 -11.33 8.42 38.64
N VAL A 329 -12.55 8.14 38.19
CA VAL A 329 -13.15 6.82 38.42
C VAL A 329 -12.80 5.86 37.29
N SER A 330 -11.92 4.89 37.58
CA SER A 330 -11.48 3.80 36.69
C SER A 330 -12.63 2.95 36.13
N GLU A 331 -13.81 2.97 36.74
CA GLU A 331 -14.98 2.19 36.28
C GLU A 331 -15.59 2.71 34.97
N ASN A 332 -15.49 4.01 34.68
CA ASN A 332 -16.12 4.61 33.49
C ASN A 332 -15.41 4.22 32.17
N TRP A 333 -14.17 3.73 32.25
CA TRP A 333 -13.30 3.43 31.11
C TRP A 333 -13.05 1.93 30.92
N ARG A 334 -13.82 1.07 31.62
CA ARG A 334 -13.54 -0.38 31.73
C ARG A 334 -13.47 -1.12 30.38
N ASN A 335 -14.21 -0.65 29.38
CA ASN A 335 -14.23 -1.25 28.04
C ASN A 335 -13.19 -0.66 27.08
N LEU A 336 -12.39 0.30 27.52
CA LEU A 336 -11.43 0.99 26.67
C LEU A 336 -10.30 0.05 26.22
N GLY A 337 -9.89 -0.90 27.08
CA GLY A 337 -8.94 -1.95 26.71
C GLY A 337 -9.45 -2.85 25.58
N LEU A 338 -10.72 -3.27 25.63
CA LEU A 338 -11.34 -4.06 24.55
C LEU A 338 -11.43 -3.27 23.23
N LEU A 339 -11.67 -1.96 23.33
CA LEU A 339 -11.66 -1.09 22.16
C LEU A 339 -10.26 -0.98 21.56
N ILE A 340 -9.22 -0.82 22.39
CA ILE A 340 -7.83 -0.79 21.94
C ILE A 340 -7.45 -2.14 21.29
N GLU A 341 -7.77 -3.26 21.93
CA GLU A 341 -7.55 -4.62 21.37
C GLU A 341 -8.20 -4.75 20.00
N LYS A 342 -9.48 -4.44 19.87
CA LYS A 342 -10.20 -4.52 18.57
C LYS A 342 -9.47 -3.81 17.42
N HIS A 343 -8.74 -2.72 17.69
CA HIS A 343 -8.03 -1.96 16.66
C HIS A 343 -6.56 -2.35 16.49
N PHE A 344 -5.91 -2.91 17.51
CA PHE A 344 -4.46 -3.13 17.55
C PHE A 344 -4.03 -4.59 17.70
N THR A 345 -4.96 -5.52 17.88
CA THR A 345 -4.78 -6.98 17.85
C THR A 345 -5.78 -7.60 16.89
#